data_AF-A0A1X1RAJ8-F1
#
_entry.id   AF-A0A1X1RAJ8-F1
#
_cell.length_a   1.000
_cell.length_b   1.000
_cell.length_c   1.000
_cell.angle_alpha   90.00
_cell.angle_beta   90.00
_cell.angle_gamma   90.00
#
_symmetry.space_group_name_H-M   'P 1'
#
loop_
_entity.id
_entity.type
_entity.pdbx_description
1 polymer ?
#
loop_
_entity_poly.entity_id
_entity_poly.type
_entity_poly.pdbx_seq_one_letter_code
_entity_poly.pdbx_strand_id
1 'polypeptide(L)'
;MSPMTALRLNMTNVANPTARHADRYRAALDMAEYADSHGFTAVSVEEHHLAVTGWLPSPLILAAAIAGRTRNVRISINALIVLTPKQLVDEIRRGRKEVVINPLVGGLPLDAGWASQHCWRSRCCPR
;
A
#
# COMPACT_ATOMS: atom_id res chain seq x y z
N MET A 1 -23.59 -22.41 3.64
CA MET A 1 -22.92 -21.10 3.48
C MET A 1 -21.43 -21.39 3.42
N SER A 2 -20.74 -21.10 2.30
CA SER A 2 -19.29 -21.35 2.23
C SER A 2 -18.55 -20.40 3.17
N PRO A 3 -17.50 -20.87 3.88
CA PRO A 3 -16.73 -20.02 4.78
C PRO A 3 -16.02 -18.91 4.00
N MET A 4 -16.02 -17.70 4.56
CA MET A 4 -15.23 -16.60 4.02
C MET A 4 -13.75 -16.88 4.29
N THR A 5 -12.94 -16.91 3.24
CA THR A 5 -11.48 -17.16 3.34
C THR A 5 -10.73 -15.93 2.87
N ALA A 6 -9.87 -15.38 3.72
CA ALA A 6 -9.07 -14.20 3.42
C ALA A 6 -7.57 -14.48 3.57
N LEU A 7 -6.80 -14.15 2.54
CA LEU A 7 -5.34 -14.11 2.59
C LEU A 7 -4.90 -12.72 3.06
N ARG A 8 -4.10 -12.62 4.12
CA ARG A 8 -3.53 -11.35 4.58
C ARG A 8 -2.04 -11.32 4.33
N LEU A 9 -1.60 -10.33 3.56
CA LEU A 9 -0.20 -10.13 3.18
C LEU A 9 0.37 -8.96 3.97
N ASN A 10 1.04 -9.27 5.09
CA ASN A 10 1.66 -8.25 5.93
C ASN A 10 2.99 -7.77 5.34
N MET A 11 3.75 -8.60 4.61
CA MET A 11 5.06 -8.27 4.01
C MET A 11 6.23 -8.09 4.99
N THR A 12 6.08 -8.52 6.25
CA THR A 12 7.17 -8.42 7.24
C THR A 12 8.38 -9.28 6.87
N ASN A 13 9.56 -8.86 7.29
CA ASN A 13 10.85 -9.51 7.03
C ASN A 13 11.44 -10.24 8.25
N VAL A 14 10.68 -10.39 9.34
CA VAL A 14 11.18 -10.88 10.65
C VAL A 14 11.98 -12.17 10.54
N ALA A 15 11.51 -13.13 9.73
CA ALA A 15 12.17 -14.42 9.58
C ALA A 15 13.55 -14.34 8.89
N ASN A 16 13.76 -13.34 8.03
CA ASN A 16 15.06 -13.07 7.41
C ASN A 16 15.16 -11.58 7.02
N PRO A 17 15.69 -10.73 7.91
CA PRO A 17 15.81 -9.29 7.68
C PRO A 17 16.74 -8.93 6.51
N THR A 18 17.70 -9.81 6.18
CA THR A 18 18.68 -9.60 5.10
C THR A 18 18.17 -10.02 3.72
N ALA A 19 17.06 -10.78 3.65
CA ALA A 19 16.51 -11.20 2.36
C ALA A 19 15.98 -10.00 1.56
N ARG A 20 16.18 -10.06 0.24
CA ARG A 20 15.76 -9.01 -0.68
C ARG A 20 14.24 -8.85 -0.64
N HIS A 21 13.78 -7.61 -0.54
CA HIS A 21 12.35 -7.31 -0.59
C HIS A 21 11.69 -7.79 -1.90
N ALA A 22 12.41 -7.72 -3.03
CA ALA A 22 11.90 -8.16 -4.33
C ALA A 22 11.36 -9.60 -4.32
N ASP A 23 12.00 -10.52 -3.58
CA ASP A 23 11.57 -11.91 -3.52
C ASP A 23 10.27 -12.06 -2.72
N ARG A 24 10.06 -11.25 -1.67
CA ARG A 24 8.78 -11.19 -0.94
C ARG A 24 7.65 -10.64 -1.80
N TYR A 25 7.91 -9.59 -2.60
CA TYR A 25 6.92 -9.04 -3.51
C TYR A 25 6.49 -10.05 -4.58
N ARG A 26 7.44 -10.80 -5.16
CA ARG A 26 7.10 -11.89 -6.11
C ARG A 26 6.24 -12.95 -5.44
N ALA A 27 6.67 -13.46 -4.29
CA ALA A 27 5.92 -14.47 -3.55
C ALA A 27 4.51 -13.99 -3.17
N ALA A 28 4.35 -12.72 -2.78
CA ALA A 28 3.05 -12.13 -2.48
C ALA A 28 2.10 -12.12 -3.70
N LEU A 29 2.62 -11.83 -4.89
CA LEU A 29 1.84 -11.89 -6.13
C LEU A 29 1.48 -13.33 -6.52
N ASP A 30 2.42 -14.27 -6.38
CA ASP A 30 2.19 -15.70 -6.63
C ASP A 30 1.11 -16.26 -5.69
N MET A 31 1.16 -15.90 -4.40
CA MET A 31 0.15 -16.27 -3.42
C MET A 31 -1.23 -15.66 -3.73
N ALA A 32 -1.27 -14.42 -4.24
CA ALA A 32 -2.53 -13.78 -4.60
C ALA A 32 -3.18 -14.44 -5.83
N GLU A 33 -2.39 -14.82 -6.83
CA GLU A 33 -2.85 -15.58 -8.00
C GLU A 33 -3.32 -16.99 -7.63
N TYR A 34 -2.61 -17.66 -6.71
CA TYR A 34 -3.06 -18.92 -6.15
C TYR A 34 -4.41 -18.76 -5.43
N ALA A 35 -4.54 -17.75 -4.57
CA ALA A 35 -5.77 -17.47 -3.84
C ALA A 35 -6.96 -17.23 -4.81
N ASP A 36 -6.73 -16.47 -5.88
CA ASP A 36 -7.71 -16.17 -6.92
C ASP A 36 -8.20 -17.43 -7.65
N SER A 37 -7.27 -18.32 -8.04
CA SER A 37 -7.58 -19.56 -8.76
C SER A 37 -8.20 -20.65 -7.88
N HIS A 38 -8.11 -20.54 -6.56
CA HIS A 38 -8.57 -21.56 -5.60
C HIS A 38 -9.77 -21.10 -4.76
N GLY A 39 -10.46 -20.03 -5.17
CA GLY A 39 -11.75 -19.63 -4.60
C GLY A 39 -11.64 -18.90 -3.25
N PHE A 40 -10.50 -18.27 -2.95
CA PHE A 40 -10.42 -17.38 -1.79
C PHE A 40 -11.38 -16.20 -1.97
N THR A 41 -11.94 -15.72 -0.87
CA THR A 41 -12.89 -14.61 -0.90
C THR A 41 -12.19 -13.27 -1.08
N ALA A 42 -11.05 -13.08 -0.42
CA ALA A 42 -10.31 -11.82 -0.44
C ALA A 42 -8.80 -11.98 -0.24
N VAL A 43 -8.04 -11.03 -0.79
CA VAL A 43 -6.66 -10.73 -0.41
C VAL A 43 -6.65 -9.37 0.27
N SER A 44 -5.96 -9.26 1.40
CA SER A 44 -5.87 -8.03 2.18
C SER A 44 -4.43 -7.56 2.39
N VAL A 45 -4.25 -6.25 2.30
CA VAL A 45 -2.99 -5.53 2.51
C VAL A 45 -3.21 -4.35 3.47
N GLU A 46 -2.13 -3.84 4.06
CA GLU A 46 -2.18 -2.84 5.13
C GLU A 46 -0.98 -1.91 5.09
N GLU A 47 -1.18 -0.66 5.53
CA GLU A 47 -0.16 0.39 5.54
C GLU A 47 0.56 0.48 6.89
N HIS A 48 1.88 0.33 6.86
CA HIS A 48 2.75 0.52 8.02
C HIS A 48 4.05 1.21 7.62
N HIS A 49 4.37 2.29 8.34
CA HIS A 49 5.60 3.08 8.15
C HIS A 49 6.56 2.86 9.31
N LEU A 50 7.85 3.03 9.07
CA LEU A 50 8.92 2.97 10.10
C LEU A 50 8.96 1.66 10.91
N ALA A 51 8.35 0.60 10.39
CA ALA A 51 8.42 -0.70 11.00
C ALA A 51 9.79 -1.32 10.74
N VAL A 52 10.57 -1.53 11.79
CA VAL A 52 11.89 -2.19 11.73
C VAL A 52 11.84 -3.58 11.07
N THR A 53 10.65 -4.17 11.04
CA THR A 53 10.33 -5.47 10.46
C THR A 53 10.00 -5.39 8.96
N GLY A 54 10.29 -4.29 8.27
CA GLY A 54 10.11 -4.19 6.81
C GLY A 54 8.65 -4.28 6.34
N TRP A 55 7.71 -3.90 7.22
CA TRP A 55 6.27 -3.93 6.99
C TRP A 55 5.87 -3.03 5.80
N LEU A 56 4.72 -3.29 5.15
CA LEU A 56 4.35 -2.67 3.87
C LEU A 56 4.00 -1.17 3.99
N PRO A 57 4.77 -0.23 3.39
CA PRO A 57 4.50 1.22 3.52
C PRO A 57 3.54 1.78 2.46
N SER A 58 3.26 1.03 1.40
CA SER A 58 2.36 1.46 0.33
C SER A 58 1.47 0.29 -0.12
N PRO A 59 0.33 0.05 0.55
CA PRO A 59 -0.56 -1.05 0.21
C PRO A 59 -1.25 -0.87 -1.13
N LEU A 60 -1.43 0.38 -1.58
CA LEU A 60 -2.12 0.69 -2.83
C LEU A 60 -1.34 0.23 -4.07
N ILE A 61 -0.01 0.36 -4.04
CA ILE A 61 0.84 -0.13 -5.14
C ILE A 61 0.81 -1.65 -5.21
N LEU A 62 0.88 -2.33 -4.07
CA LEU A 62 0.76 -3.80 -4.04
C LEU A 62 -0.65 -4.24 -4.45
N ALA A 63 -1.70 -3.56 -3.99
CA ALA A 63 -3.08 -3.83 -4.40
C ALA A 63 -3.28 -3.67 -5.91
N ALA A 64 -2.70 -2.64 -6.53
CA ALA A 64 -2.74 -2.46 -7.98
C ALA A 64 -2.00 -3.60 -8.72
N ALA A 65 -0.85 -4.03 -8.21
CA ALA A 65 -0.12 -5.16 -8.78
C ALA A 65 -0.91 -6.48 -8.65
N ILE A 66 -1.56 -6.72 -7.49
CA ILE A 66 -2.45 -7.86 -7.28
C ILE A 66 -3.62 -7.81 -8.26
N ALA A 67 -4.29 -6.66 -8.41
CA ALA A 67 -5.39 -6.47 -9.35
C ALA A 67 -4.98 -6.80 -10.80
N GLY A 68 -3.74 -6.52 -11.18
CA GLY A 68 -3.19 -6.89 -12.49
C GLY A 68 -2.94 -8.39 -12.67
N ARG A 69 -2.84 -9.17 -11.57
CA ARG A 69 -2.55 -10.61 -11.57
C ARG A 69 -3.79 -11.49 -11.33
N THR A 70 -4.88 -10.93 -10.80
CA THR A 70 -6.07 -11.69 -10.38
C THR A 70 -7.33 -11.28 -11.15
N ARG A 71 -8.36 -12.13 -11.14
CA ARG A 71 -9.64 -11.91 -11.85
C ARG A 71 -10.88 -11.87 -10.97
N ASN A 72 -10.91 -12.61 -9.86
CA ASN A 72 -12.11 -12.91 -9.09
C ASN A 72 -12.02 -12.48 -7.61
N VAL A 73 -10.84 -12.61 -7.00
CA VAL A 73 -10.63 -12.35 -5.58
C VAL A 73 -10.84 -10.88 -5.26
N ARG A 74 -11.53 -10.59 -4.15
CA ARG A 74 -11.67 -9.20 -3.69
C ARG A 74 -10.35 -8.70 -3.12
N ILE A 75 -10.05 -7.43 -3.33
CA ILE A 75 -8.87 -6.79 -2.75
C ILE A 75 -9.33 -5.84 -1.66
N SER A 76 -8.83 -6.03 -0.44
CA SER A 76 -9.14 -5.21 0.74
C SER A 76 -7.89 -4.46 1.20
N ILE A 77 -8.07 -3.19 1.58
CA ILE A 77 -7.04 -2.40 2.23
C ILE A 77 -7.50 -2.15 3.66
N ASN A 78 -6.89 -2.87 4.61
CA ASN A 78 -7.36 -2.90 6.00
C ASN A 78 -6.92 -1.67 6.79
N ALA A 79 -5.83 -1.02 6.37
CA ALA A 79 -5.33 0.22 6.94
C ALA A 79 -4.78 1.09 5.80
N LEU A 80 -5.41 2.26 5.61
CA LEU A 80 -4.94 3.30 4.68
C LEU A 80 -4.93 4.64 5.42
N ILE A 81 -3.79 5.30 5.44
CA ILE A 81 -3.62 6.60 6.09
C ILE A 81 -3.93 7.70 5.07
N VAL A 82 -5.08 8.35 5.23
CA VAL A 82 -5.48 9.48 4.40
C VAL A 82 -5.36 10.77 5.21
N LEU A 83 -4.46 11.66 4.79
CA LEU A 83 -4.25 12.96 5.42
C LEU A 83 -4.64 14.08 4.47
N THR A 84 -5.31 15.10 4.99
CA THR A 84 -5.42 16.40 4.32
C THR A 84 -4.03 17.05 4.22
N PRO A 85 -3.80 18.00 3.30
CA PRO A 85 -2.53 18.74 3.24
C PRO A 85 -2.14 19.40 4.56
N LYS A 86 -3.09 19.95 5.31
CA LYS A 86 -2.84 20.56 6.62
C LYS A 86 -2.36 19.52 7.64
N GLN A 87 -3.05 18.38 7.74
CA GLN A 87 -2.65 17.29 8.63
C GLN A 87 -1.26 16.76 8.29
N LEU A 88 -0.95 16.59 7.01
CA LEU A 88 0.37 16.17 6.56
C LEU A 88 1.46 17.17 6.99
N VAL A 89 1.22 18.47 6.80
CA VAL A 89 2.16 19.53 7.23
C VAL A 89 2.36 19.51 8.74
N ASP A 90 1.28 19.35 9.52
CA ASP A 90 1.35 19.29 10.98
C ASP A 90 2.14 18.04 11.45
N GLU A 91 1.97 16.89 10.79
CA GLU A 91 2.75 15.68 11.06
C GLU A 91 4.23 15.84 10.73
N ILE A 92 4.57 16.50 9.60
CA ILE A 92 5.96 16.81 9.24
C ILE A 92 6.60 17.72 10.29
N ARG A 93 5.88 18.75 10.75
CA ARG A 93 6.34 19.64 11.84
C ARG A 93 6.55 18.90 13.16
N ARG A 94 5.76 17.86 13.43
CA ARG A 94 5.91 16.97 14.58
C ARG A 94 7.04 15.95 14.44
N GLY A 95 7.73 15.94 13.29
CA GLY A 95 8.92 15.13 13.08
C GLY A 95 8.75 13.96 12.12
N ARG A 96 7.58 13.78 11.47
CA ARG A 96 7.44 12.80 10.38
C ARG A 96 8.47 13.09 9.29
N LYS A 97 9.27 12.08 8.93
CA LYS A 97 10.33 12.19 7.91
C LYS A 97 10.01 11.47 6.60
N GLU A 98 8.99 10.61 6.60
CA GLU A 98 8.59 9.86 5.41
C GLU A 98 7.14 10.15 5.03
N VAL A 99 6.93 10.37 3.74
CA VAL A 99 5.63 10.68 3.14
C VAL A 99 5.50 9.87 1.86
N VAL A 100 4.49 9.01 1.82
CA VAL A 100 4.08 8.31 0.59
C VAL A 100 2.89 9.04 0.00
N ILE A 101 3.03 9.49 -1.24
CA ILE A 101 1.95 10.15 -1.99
C ILE A 101 1.47 9.18 -3.06
N ASN A 102 0.18 8.90 -3.08
CA ASN A 102 -0.45 8.04 -4.07
C ASN A 102 -1.38 8.89 -4.97
N PRO A 103 -0.84 9.62 -5.96
CA PRO A 103 -1.68 10.41 -6.85
C PRO A 103 -2.66 9.49 -7.60
N LEU A 104 -3.87 9.99 -7.87
CA LEU A 104 -4.95 9.29 -8.60
C LEU A 104 -5.59 8.10 -7.89
N VAL A 105 -5.20 7.82 -6.65
CA VAL A 105 -5.91 6.82 -5.82
C VAL A 105 -7.27 7.35 -5.40
N GLY A 106 -8.30 6.49 -5.51
CA GLY A 106 -9.68 6.82 -5.18
C GLY A 106 -10.48 7.48 -6.31
N GLY A 107 -10.01 7.43 -7.56
CA GLY A 107 -10.70 8.05 -8.70
C GLY A 107 -10.48 9.56 -8.79
N LEU A 108 -9.37 10.05 -8.26
CA LEU A 108 -9.03 11.47 -8.28
C LEU A 108 -8.95 12.00 -9.73
N PRO A 109 -9.52 13.16 -10.05
CA PRO A 109 -9.31 13.83 -11.33
C PRO A 109 -7.81 14.01 -11.65
N LEU A 110 -7.44 13.85 -12.92
CA LEU A 110 -6.03 13.85 -13.36
C LEU A 110 -5.32 15.16 -13.02
N ASP A 111 -6.01 16.28 -13.21
CA ASP A 111 -5.55 17.64 -12.88
C ASP A 111 -5.27 17.81 -11.38
N ALA A 112 -6.15 17.29 -10.52
CA ALA A 112 -5.94 17.28 -9.08
C ALA A 112 -4.74 16.40 -8.67
N GLY A 113 -4.50 15.31 -9.40
CA GLY A 113 -3.30 14.48 -9.24
C GLY A 113 -2.02 15.28 -9.48
N TRP A 114 -1.92 16.01 -10.59
CA TRP A 114 -0.78 16.88 -10.90
C TRP A 114 -0.64 18.04 -9.92
N ALA A 115 -1.75 18.69 -9.55
CA ALA A 115 -1.75 19.78 -8.59
C ALA A 115 -1.17 19.36 -7.23
N SER A 116 -1.48 18.13 -6.78
CA SER A 116 -0.94 17.60 -5.53
C SER A 116 0.58 17.45 -5.55
N GLN A 117 1.16 16.98 -6.66
CA GLN A 117 2.61 16.85 -6.82
C GLN A 117 3.31 18.21 -6.86
N HIS A 118 2.75 19.17 -7.60
CA HIS A 118 3.30 20.53 -7.67
C HIS A 118 3.23 21.23 -6.31
N CYS A 119 2.11 21.10 -5.59
CA CYS A 119 1.96 21.63 -4.24
C CYS A 119 3.00 21.03 -3.28
N TRP A 120 3.15 19.70 -3.30
CA TRP A 120 4.16 19.01 -2.49
C TRP A 120 5.56 19.59 -2.70
N ARG A 121 6.00 19.68 -3.97
CA ARG A 121 7.33 20.18 -4.33
C ARG A 121 7.55 21.66 -4.01
N SER A 122 6.53 22.50 -4.19
CA SER A 122 6.67 23.96 -4.10
C SER A 122 6.40 24.54 -2.71
N ARG A 123 5.59 23.86 -1.89
CA ARG A 123 5.06 24.42 -0.64
C ARG A 123 5.29 23.57 0.59
N CYS A 124 5.47 22.26 0.44
CA CYS A 124 5.58 21.33 1.56
C CYS A 124 7.01 20.78 1.77
N CYS A 125 7.73 20.49 0.69
CA CYS A 125 9.09 19.98 0.77
C CYS A 125 10.07 21.10 1.18
N PRO A 126 10.82 20.98 2.29
CA PRO A 126 11.88 21.93 2.61
C PRO A 126 12.95 21.90 1.53
N ARG A 127 13.51 23.07 1.19
CA ARG A 127 14.72 23.15 0.34
C ARG A 127 15.94 22.67 1.09
#